data_AF-K6DGP2-F1
#
_entry.id   AF-K6DGP2-F1
#
_cell.length_a   1.000
_cell.length_b   1.000
_cell.length_c   1.000
_cell.angle_alpha   90.00
_cell.angle_beta   90.00
_cell.angle_gamma   90.00
#
_symmetry.space_group_name_H-M   'P 1'
#
loop_
_entity.id
_entity.type
_entity.pdbx_description
1 polymer ?
#
loop_
_entity_poly.entity_id
_entity_poly.type
_entity_poly.pdbx_seq_one_letter_code
_entity_poly.pdbx_strand_id
1 'polypeptide(L)'
;MAWKERFKQFGVPGFILFLIISLFTFYLITNDAELLKDLHENMSKFITADFFKYLEKESPLLQALHFILLILIYGLFLMGFVNAVLIVKNVIMKKSPALLLRKIDDYDSYLDLEDKLGDILTAFDQQSSLRVIDEKVTIFMISIHAEIKRIFGLPERQIEFIWYFEKKDNDIELVYLKTPTDIECAAKLINSALDMPNVRVQESAVNSRMELRDSPIKQFITVRNYGNLKLGLAVFILKDNIFTNENLKEFTFYTSKMILLGTNNRFLRQFKRKKNAGN
;
A
#
# COMPACT_ATOMS: atom_id res chain seq x y z
N MET A 1 24.39 -19.91 -13.52
CA MET A 1 24.43 -18.43 -13.69
C MET A 1 23.77 -17.63 -12.56
N ALA A 2 22.77 -18.16 -11.84
CA ALA A 2 22.05 -17.44 -10.78
C ALA A 2 22.87 -17.07 -9.50
N TRP A 3 24.04 -17.69 -9.28
CA TRP A 3 24.89 -17.39 -8.11
C TRP A 3 25.70 -16.09 -8.28
N LYS A 4 26.06 -15.72 -9.51
CA LYS A 4 26.80 -14.48 -9.82
C LYS A 4 25.99 -13.21 -9.55
N GLU A 5 24.66 -13.28 -9.64
CA GLU A 5 23.78 -12.12 -9.42
C GLU A 5 23.48 -11.88 -7.94
N ARG A 6 23.49 -12.92 -7.09
CA ARG A 6 23.31 -12.75 -5.64
C ARG A 6 24.54 -12.11 -4.97
N PHE A 7 25.74 -12.34 -5.50
CA PHE A 7 26.96 -11.66 -5.01
C PHE A 7 27.04 -10.17 -5.37
N LYS A 8 26.30 -9.69 -6.38
CA LYS A 8 26.21 -8.25 -6.69
C LYS A 8 25.50 -7.46 -5.57
N GLN A 9 24.68 -8.08 -4.74
CA GLN A 9 23.96 -7.40 -3.65
C GLN A 9 24.82 -7.13 -2.42
N PHE A 10 25.94 -7.84 -2.24
CA PHE A 10 26.94 -7.48 -1.22
C PHE A 10 28.02 -6.52 -1.74
N GLY A 11 28.10 -6.38 -3.07
CA GLY A 11 28.76 -5.30 -3.79
C GLY A 11 30.25 -5.10 -3.49
N VAL A 12 30.87 -4.27 -4.32
CA VAL A 12 32.18 -3.65 -4.09
C VAL A 12 32.33 -3.08 -2.65
N PRO A 13 31.28 -2.52 -2.00
CA PRO A 13 31.39 -2.02 -0.63
C PRO A 13 31.66 -3.09 0.44
N GLY A 14 31.04 -4.28 0.33
CA GLY A 14 31.28 -5.37 1.28
C GLY A 14 32.69 -5.94 1.17
N PHE A 15 33.22 -6.01 -0.05
CA PHE A 15 34.61 -6.41 -0.30
C PHE A 15 35.59 -5.36 0.23
N ILE A 16 35.32 -4.07 0.01
CA ILE A 16 36.12 -2.96 0.55
C ILE A 16 36.11 -2.98 2.08
N LEU A 17 34.96 -3.18 2.72
CA LEU A 17 34.85 -3.24 4.18
C LEU A 17 35.66 -4.43 4.75
N PHE A 18 35.58 -5.61 4.13
CA PHE A 18 36.38 -6.77 4.51
C PHE A 18 37.89 -6.52 4.36
N LEU A 19 38.29 -5.82 3.29
CA LEU A 19 39.68 -5.45 3.02
C LEU A 19 40.19 -4.42 4.04
N ILE A 20 39.37 -3.42 4.38
CA ILE A 20 39.70 -2.42 5.42
C ILE A 20 39.81 -3.10 6.79
N ILE A 21 38.88 -3.97 7.14
CA ILE A 21 38.91 -4.71 8.41
C ILE A 21 40.16 -5.60 8.46
N SER A 22 40.48 -6.35 7.38
CA SER A 22 41.69 -7.18 7.30
C SER A 22 42.98 -6.37 7.36
N LEU A 23 43.06 -5.24 6.65
CA LEU A 23 44.24 -4.35 6.69
C LEU A 23 44.41 -3.70 8.06
N PHE A 24 43.31 -3.31 8.70
CA PHE A 24 43.31 -2.74 10.04
C PHE A 24 43.70 -3.76 11.10
N THR A 25 43.19 -5.00 11.02
CA THR A 25 43.64 -6.09 11.90
C THR A 25 45.11 -6.44 11.67
N PHE A 26 45.56 -6.51 10.41
CA PHE A 26 46.97 -6.74 10.11
C PHE A 26 47.86 -5.63 10.67
N TYR A 27 47.49 -4.36 10.47
CA TYR A 27 48.18 -3.20 11.02
C TYR A 27 48.27 -3.24 12.54
N LEU A 28 47.15 -3.54 13.23
CA LEU A 28 47.12 -3.68 14.69
C LEU A 28 47.97 -4.84 15.20
N ILE A 29 47.96 -5.99 14.50
CA ILE A 29 48.82 -7.13 14.83
C ILE A 29 50.31 -6.76 14.71
N THR A 30 50.68 -5.93 13.72
CA THR A 30 52.08 -5.51 13.52
C THR A 30 52.56 -4.37 14.40
N ASN A 31 51.69 -3.42 14.79
CA ASN A 31 52.12 -2.16 15.39
C ASN A 31 51.58 -1.89 16.80
N ASP A 32 50.50 -2.53 17.24
CA ASP A 32 49.84 -2.19 18.52
C ASP A 32 49.08 -3.37 19.14
N ALA A 33 49.85 -4.35 19.63
CA ALA A 33 49.32 -5.61 20.19
C ALA A 33 48.50 -5.40 21.49
N GLU A 34 48.78 -4.35 22.26
CA GLU A 34 48.03 -4.01 23.49
C GLU A 34 46.60 -3.55 23.18
N LEU A 35 46.42 -2.76 22.11
CA LEU A 35 45.11 -2.27 21.68
C LEU A 35 44.22 -3.43 21.17
N LEU A 36 44.84 -4.40 20.47
CA LEU A 36 44.16 -5.62 20.03
C LEU A 36 43.68 -6.47 21.21
N LYS A 37 44.50 -6.59 22.25
CA LYS A 37 44.17 -7.30 23.49
C LYS A 37 42.97 -6.66 24.20
N ASP A 38 42.99 -5.35 24.39
CA ASP A 38 41.90 -4.61 25.06
C ASP A 38 40.58 -4.70 24.28
N LEU A 39 40.64 -4.66 22.93
CA LEU A 39 39.46 -4.84 22.08
C LEU A 39 38.90 -6.26 22.16
N HIS A 40 39.75 -7.29 22.09
CA HIS A 40 39.30 -8.68 22.18
C HIS A 40 38.69 -8.97 23.55
N GLU A 41 39.33 -8.52 24.63
CA GLU A 41 38.82 -8.69 25.99
C GLU A 41 37.44 -8.03 26.14
N ASN A 42 37.28 -6.78 25.67
CA ASN A 42 36.01 -6.08 25.78
C ASN A 42 34.89 -6.68 24.90
N MET A 43 35.22 -7.16 23.70
CA MET A 43 34.23 -7.78 22.81
C MET A 43 33.82 -9.19 23.28
N SER A 44 34.74 -9.94 23.88
CA SER A 44 34.46 -11.30 24.36
C SER A 44 33.59 -11.34 25.62
N LYS A 45 33.47 -10.24 26.38
CA LYS A 45 32.62 -10.14 27.60
C LYS A 45 31.16 -10.52 27.36
N PHE A 46 30.64 -10.31 26.16
CA PHE A 46 29.23 -10.56 25.82
C PHE A 46 28.98 -11.96 25.25
N ILE A 47 30.01 -12.79 25.13
CA ILE A 47 29.92 -14.15 24.57
C ILE A 47 30.25 -15.17 25.65
N THR A 48 29.31 -16.10 25.84
CA THR A 48 29.41 -17.14 26.88
C THR A 48 30.27 -18.33 26.45
N ALA A 49 30.47 -18.53 25.15
CA ALA A 49 31.27 -19.62 24.61
C ALA A 49 32.77 -19.39 24.86
N ASP A 50 33.42 -20.32 25.58
CA ASP A 50 34.80 -20.21 26.03
C ASP A 50 35.82 -20.06 24.88
N PHE A 51 35.48 -20.57 23.69
CA PHE A 51 36.29 -20.47 22.49
C PHE A 51 36.53 -19.02 22.00
N PHE A 52 35.68 -18.08 22.38
CA PHE A 52 35.79 -16.67 21.97
C PHE A 52 36.41 -15.76 23.02
N LYS A 53 36.62 -16.28 24.24
CA LYS A 53 37.18 -15.52 25.35
C LYS A 53 38.65 -15.26 25.11
N TYR A 54 39.10 -14.06 25.48
CA TYR A 54 40.51 -13.77 25.48
C TYR A 54 41.21 -14.59 26.59
N LEU A 55 42.20 -15.39 26.21
CA LEU A 55 42.97 -16.23 27.13
C LEU A 55 44.45 -15.86 27.06
N GLU A 56 44.97 -15.20 28.10
CA GLU A 56 46.37 -14.72 28.18
C GLU A 56 47.44 -15.80 27.97
N LYS A 57 47.09 -17.08 28.20
CA LYS A 57 48.02 -18.21 28.08
C LYS A 57 48.16 -18.78 26.66
N GLU A 58 47.40 -18.28 25.69
CA GLU A 58 47.42 -18.76 24.30
C GLU A 58 48.49 -18.05 23.45
N SER A 59 48.94 -18.71 22.38
CA SER A 59 49.89 -18.11 21.44
C SER A 59 49.28 -16.86 20.77
N PRO A 60 50.07 -15.80 20.49
CA PRO A 60 49.56 -14.56 19.88
C PRO A 60 48.81 -14.77 18.56
N LEU A 61 49.25 -15.76 17.77
CA LEU A 61 48.63 -16.12 16.50
C LEU A 61 47.23 -16.72 16.70
N LEU A 62 47.05 -17.56 17.73
CA LEU A 62 45.77 -18.17 18.05
C LEU A 62 44.77 -17.12 18.58
N GLN A 63 45.25 -16.18 19.42
CA GLN A 63 44.44 -15.05 19.90
C GLN A 63 43.97 -14.16 18.74
N ALA A 64 44.85 -13.83 17.80
CA ALA A 64 44.50 -13.07 16.61
C ALA A 64 43.44 -13.79 15.75
N LEU A 65 43.54 -15.12 15.62
CA LEU A 65 42.57 -15.92 14.86
C LEU A 65 41.20 -15.95 15.56
N HIS A 66 41.17 -16.12 16.87
CA HIS A 66 39.94 -16.04 17.67
C HIS A 66 39.28 -14.66 17.56
N PHE A 67 40.07 -13.58 17.56
CA PHE A 67 39.58 -12.22 17.37
C PHE A 67 38.99 -11.99 15.97
N ILE A 68 39.64 -12.49 14.91
CA ILE A 68 39.13 -12.43 13.53
C ILE A 68 37.80 -13.19 13.42
N LEU A 69 37.72 -14.38 14.02
CA LEU A 69 36.48 -15.17 14.05
C LEU A 69 35.35 -14.42 14.78
N LEU A 70 35.68 -13.76 15.90
CA LEU A 70 34.76 -12.93 16.68
C LEU A 70 34.15 -11.82 15.82
N ILE A 71 35.00 -11.06 15.11
CA ILE A 71 34.58 -9.97 14.22
C ILE A 71 33.67 -10.51 13.09
N LEU A 72 34.01 -11.66 12.50
CA LEU A 72 33.21 -12.27 11.45
C LEU A 72 31.80 -12.63 11.93
N ILE A 73 31.67 -13.17 13.14
CA ILE A 73 30.37 -13.53 13.73
C ILE A 73 29.53 -12.28 14.00
N TYR A 74 30.13 -11.23 14.59
CA TYR A 74 29.43 -9.95 14.77
C TYR A 74 29.01 -9.34 13.43
N GLY A 75 29.86 -9.42 12.39
CA GLY A 75 29.55 -8.97 11.04
C GLY A 75 28.36 -9.73 10.42
N LEU A 76 28.32 -11.06 10.57
CA LEU A 76 27.20 -11.88 10.11
C LEU A 76 25.90 -11.56 10.85
N PHE A 77 25.98 -11.31 12.17
CA PHE A 77 24.82 -10.93 12.97
C PHE A 77 24.27 -9.57 12.55
N LEU A 78 25.14 -8.59 12.34
CA LEU A 78 24.77 -7.26 11.85
C LEU A 78 24.13 -7.33 10.46
N MET A 79 24.71 -8.12 9.55
CA MET A 79 24.17 -8.35 8.22
C MET A 79 22.79 -9.03 8.28
N GLY A 80 22.63 -10.02 9.16
CA GLY A 80 21.35 -10.68 9.44
C GLY A 80 20.30 -9.70 9.97
N PHE A 81 20.68 -8.83 10.90
CA PHE A 81 19.80 -7.79 11.46
C PHE A 81 19.39 -6.76 10.40
N VAL A 82 20.33 -6.25 9.61
CA VAL A 82 20.04 -5.31 8.50
C VAL A 82 19.11 -5.96 7.48
N ASN A 83 19.37 -7.22 7.11
CA ASN A 83 18.49 -7.96 6.20
C ASN A 83 17.11 -8.21 6.82
N ALA A 84 17.02 -8.53 8.11
CA ALA A 84 15.75 -8.67 8.81
C ALA A 84 14.96 -7.36 8.81
N VAL A 85 15.60 -6.22 9.09
CA VAL A 85 14.98 -4.88 9.01
C VAL A 85 14.54 -4.57 7.58
N LEU A 86 15.35 -4.89 6.57
CA LEU A 86 15.00 -4.71 5.16
C LEU A 86 13.86 -5.63 4.74
N ILE A 87 13.81 -6.86 5.22
CA ILE A 87 12.73 -7.82 4.96
C ILE A 87 11.47 -7.38 5.69
N VAL A 88 11.52 -6.95 6.95
CA VAL A 88 10.38 -6.39 7.67
C VAL A 88 9.86 -5.16 6.94
N LYS A 89 10.74 -4.23 6.56
CA LYS A 89 10.37 -3.06 5.75
C LYS A 89 9.79 -3.47 4.40
N ASN A 90 10.37 -4.44 3.70
CA ASN A 90 9.91 -4.87 2.37
C ASN A 90 8.68 -5.79 2.42
N VAL A 91 8.47 -6.61 3.43
CA VAL A 91 7.36 -7.58 3.50
C VAL A 91 6.16 -6.96 4.21
N ILE A 92 6.38 -6.11 5.21
CA ILE A 92 5.31 -5.37 5.88
C ILE A 92 4.91 -4.12 5.07
N MET A 93 5.83 -3.46 4.35
CA MET A 93 5.47 -2.30 3.49
C MET A 93 5.25 -2.60 1.99
N LYS A 94 5.65 -3.75 1.42
CA LYS A 94 5.33 -4.07 0.00
C LYS A 94 4.00 -4.82 -0.18
N LYS A 95 2.93 -4.34 0.44
CA LYS A 95 1.58 -4.48 -0.13
C LYS A 95 1.04 -3.20 -0.77
N SER A 96 1.89 -2.18 -0.89
CA SER A 96 1.54 -0.97 -1.63
C SER A 96 2.66 -0.68 -2.64
N PRO A 97 2.39 -0.70 -3.96
CA PRO A 97 3.38 -0.33 -4.96
C PRO A 97 3.95 1.06 -4.63
N ALA A 98 5.27 1.19 -4.69
CA ALA A 98 6.06 2.35 -4.26
C ALA A 98 5.80 3.67 -5.05
N LEU A 99 4.75 3.73 -5.86
CA LEU A 99 4.23 4.95 -6.47
C LEU A 99 3.03 5.54 -5.69
N LEU A 100 2.50 4.84 -4.68
CA LEU A 100 1.42 5.32 -3.80
C LEU A 100 1.91 5.92 -2.48
N LEU A 101 3.23 6.07 -2.31
CA LEU A 101 3.88 6.57 -1.09
C LEU A 101 4.27 8.05 -1.20
N ARG A 102 3.50 8.84 -1.95
CA ARG A 102 3.42 10.27 -1.69
C ARG A 102 2.53 10.41 -0.46
N LYS A 103 3.10 10.94 0.63
CA LYS A 103 2.49 11.11 1.96
C LYS A 103 0.99 11.40 1.85
N ILE A 104 0.18 10.53 2.44
CA ILE A 104 -1.28 10.66 2.56
C ILE A 104 -1.64 11.80 3.55
N ASP A 105 -0.66 12.36 4.24
CA ASP A 105 -0.85 13.36 5.31
C ASP A 105 -0.81 14.83 4.85
N ASP A 106 -0.88 15.11 3.54
CA ASP A 106 -0.77 16.49 3.01
C ASP A 106 -1.88 16.82 1.98
N TYR A 107 -3.10 16.36 2.23
CA TYR A 107 -4.25 16.61 1.38
C TYR A 107 -5.27 17.50 2.09
N ASP A 108 -5.24 18.80 1.77
CA ASP A 108 -6.41 19.68 1.91
C ASP A 108 -7.50 19.14 0.97
N SER A 109 -8.42 18.35 1.54
CA SER A 109 -9.14 17.27 0.85
C SER A 109 -10.19 17.70 -0.18
N TYR A 110 -10.38 19.01 -0.36
CA TYR A 110 -11.34 19.59 -1.29
C TYR A 110 -10.72 20.22 -2.55
N LEU A 111 -9.51 20.80 -2.44
CA LEU A 111 -8.81 21.38 -3.59
C LEU A 111 -8.24 20.29 -4.51
N ASP A 112 -7.77 19.20 -3.91
CA ASP A 112 -7.04 18.16 -4.63
C ASP A 112 -7.92 17.30 -5.56
N LEU A 113 -9.24 17.22 -5.34
CA LEU A 113 -10.15 16.51 -6.26
C LEU A 113 -10.32 17.28 -7.58
N GLU A 114 -10.44 18.60 -7.51
CA GLU A 114 -10.56 19.46 -8.69
C GLU A 114 -9.26 19.48 -9.48
N ASP A 115 -8.12 19.53 -8.80
CA ASP A 115 -6.81 19.44 -9.43
C ASP A 115 -6.62 18.11 -10.15
N LYS A 116 -6.93 16.98 -9.48
CA LYS A 116 -6.85 15.64 -10.08
C LYS A 116 -7.81 15.47 -11.26
N LEU A 117 -8.97 16.11 -11.21
CA LEU A 117 -9.89 16.15 -12.33
C LEU A 117 -9.32 16.99 -13.49
N GLY A 118 -8.83 18.20 -13.20
CA GLY A 118 -8.19 19.09 -14.16
C GLY A 118 -7.01 18.41 -14.86
N ASP A 119 -6.26 17.61 -14.12
CA ASP A 119 -5.18 16.77 -14.63
C ASP A 119 -5.63 15.75 -15.69
N ILE A 120 -6.79 15.13 -15.47
CA ILE A 120 -7.38 14.16 -16.41
C ILE A 120 -7.92 14.90 -17.65
N LEU A 121 -8.61 16.02 -17.46
CA LEU A 121 -9.14 16.84 -18.55
C LEU A 121 -8.01 17.37 -19.44
N THR A 122 -6.95 17.90 -18.82
CA THR A 122 -5.75 18.35 -19.53
C THR A 122 -5.09 17.20 -20.30
N ALA A 123 -5.02 16.01 -19.73
CA ALA A 123 -4.47 14.85 -20.43
C ALA A 123 -5.33 14.43 -21.64
N PHE A 124 -6.66 14.57 -21.56
CA PHE A 124 -7.55 14.38 -22.71
C PHE A 124 -7.32 15.43 -23.79
N ASP A 125 -7.20 16.70 -23.40
CA ASP A 125 -7.04 17.82 -24.35
C ASP A 125 -5.69 17.78 -25.05
N GLN A 126 -4.64 17.37 -24.33
CA GLN A 126 -3.30 17.15 -24.87
C GLN A 126 -3.16 15.85 -25.68
N GLN A 127 -4.25 15.08 -25.85
CA GLN A 127 -4.23 13.77 -26.50
C GLN A 127 -3.12 12.85 -25.97
N SER A 128 -2.89 12.90 -24.66
CA SER A 128 -1.88 12.09 -23.98
C SER A 128 -2.07 10.61 -24.28
N SER A 129 -0.99 9.83 -24.16
CA SER A 129 -1.08 8.39 -24.34
C SER A 129 -2.14 7.78 -23.41
N LEU A 130 -2.83 6.74 -23.91
CA LEU A 130 -3.90 6.08 -23.15
C LEU A 130 -3.43 5.61 -21.77
N ARG A 131 -2.18 5.16 -21.65
CA ARG A 131 -1.58 4.74 -20.38
C ARG A 131 -1.55 5.88 -19.35
N VAL A 132 -1.21 7.09 -19.76
CA VAL A 132 -1.15 8.26 -18.86
C VAL A 132 -2.55 8.68 -18.41
N ILE A 133 -3.51 8.67 -19.33
CA ILE A 133 -4.91 8.96 -19.00
C ILE A 133 -5.45 7.92 -18.01
N ASP A 134 -5.17 6.65 -18.27
CA ASP A 134 -5.59 5.52 -17.44
C ASP A 134 -5.00 5.61 -16.02
N GLU A 135 -3.73 5.98 -15.91
CA GLU A 135 -3.05 6.22 -14.63
C GLU A 135 -3.69 7.37 -13.85
N LYS A 136 -3.90 8.53 -14.49
CA LYS A 136 -4.55 9.68 -13.86
C LYS A 136 -5.98 9.36 -13.38
N VAL A 137 -6.74 8.61 -14.19
CA VAL A 137 -8.08 8.13 -13.80
C VAL A 137 -8.02 7.22 -12.56
N THR A 138 -7.06 6.30 -12.48
CA THR A 138 -6.87 5.47 -11.29
C THR A 138 -6.50 6.30 -10.06
N ILE A 139 -5.59 7.26 -10.19
CA ILE A 139 -5.20 8.15 -9.09
C ILE A 139 -6.43 8.88 -8.56
N PHE A 140 -7.27 9.41 -9.46
CA PHE A 140 -8.53 10.05 -9.10
C PHE A 140 -9.48 9.12 -8.35
N MET A 141 -9.70 7.90 -8.84
CA MET A 141 -10.54 6.90 -8.15
C MET A 141 -10.01 6.54 -6.75
N ILE A 142 -8.70 6.33 -6.62
CA ILE A 142 -8.05 6.03 -5.34
C ILE A 142 -8.22 7.19 -4.35
N SER A 143 -8.13 8.42 -4.84
CA SER A 143 -8.26 9.62 -4.01
C SER A 143 -9.66 9.75 -3.43
N ILE A 144 -10.68 9.47 -4.24
CA ILE A 144 -12.07 9.39 -3.78
C ILE A 144 -12.25 8.30 -2.74
N HIS A 145 -11.69 7.11 -2.98
CA HIS A 145 -11.78 6.01 -2.02
C HIS A 145 -11.12 6.36 -0.68
N ALA A 146 -9.96 7.03 -0.72
CA ALA A 146 -9.24 7.49 0.47
C ALA A 146 -10.06 8.53 1.25
N GLU A 147 -10.68 9.47 0.57
CA GLU A 147 -11.46 10.52 1.22
C GLU A 147 -12.77 9.98 1.80
N ILE A 148 -13.46 9.07 1.10
CA ILE A 148 -14.64 8.42 1.65
C ILE A 148 -14.30 7.54 2.87
N LYS A 149 -13.14 6.85 2.84
CA LYS A 149 -12.62 6.14 4.03
C LYS A 149 -12.43 7.08 5.21
N ARG A 150 -11.88 8.27 4.98
CA ARG A 150 -11.71 9.31 6.00
C ARG A 150 -13.05 9.78 6.57
N ILE A 151 -14.01 10.12 5.71
CA ILE A 151 -15.35 10.59 6.10
C ILE A 151 -16.04 9.57 7.02
N PHE A 152 -15.97 8.27 6.69
CA PHE A 152 -16.58 7.22 7.49
C PHE A 152 -15.70 6.70 8.64
N GLY A 153 -14.44 7.14 8.74
CA GLY A 153 -13.50 6.69 9.76
C GLY A 153 -13.18 5.19 9.69
N LEU A 154 -13.15 4.61 8.49
CA LEU A 154 -13.02 3.16 8.29
C LEU A 154 -11.65 2.76 7.68
N PRO A 155 -11.04 1.66 8.15
CA PRO A 155 -9.84 1.09 7.54
C PRO A 155 -10.17 0.36 6.23
N GLU A 156 -9.18 0.16 5.36
CA GLU A 156 -9.35 -0.43 4.01
C GLU A 156 -10.02 -1.81 3.97
N ARG A 157 -9.94 -2.57 5.08
CA ARG A 157 -10.52 -3.92 5.15
C ARG A 157 -12.00 -3.92 5.50
N GLN A 158 -12.57 -2.77 5.88
CA GLN A 158 -13.97 -2.67 6.34
C GLN A 158 -14.86 -1.89 5.37
N ILE A 159 -14.32 -1.45 4.24
CA ILE A 159 -15.01 -0.65 3.26
C ILE A 159 -14.58 -1.02 1.84
N GLU A 160 -15.56 -1.25 0.99
CA GLU A 160 -15.38 -1.65 -0.40
C GLU A 160 -16.14 -0.68 -1.32
N PHE A 161 -15.64 -0.57 -2.55
CA PHE A 161 -16.14 0.41 -3.52
C PHE A 161 -16.42 -0.26 -4.86
N ILE A 162 -17.61 -0.01 -5.40
CA ILE A 162 -17.95 -0.41 -6.76
C ILE A 162 -18.49 0.81 -7.49
N TRP A 163 -17.81 1.16 -8.57
CA TRP A 163 -18.33 2.11 -9.54
C TRP A 163 -19.28 1.38 -10.47
N TYR A 164 -20.38 2.00 -10.85
CA TYR A 164 -21.35 1.37 -11.74
C TYR A 164 -21.91 2.34 -12.77
N PHE A 165 -22.24 1.80 -13.94
CA PHE A 165 -22.68 2.56 -15.11
C PHE A 165 -23.91 1.91 -15.72
N GLU A 166 -24.72 2.71 -16.39
CA GLU A 166 -25.75 2.17 -17.29
C GLU A 166 -25.07 1.47 -18.47
N LYS A 167 -25.56 0.26 -18.75
CA LYS A 167 -25.27 -0.53 -19.94
C LYS A 167 -26.52 -0.52 -20.84
N LYS A 168 -26.36 -0.97 -22.09
CA LYS A 168 -27.51 -1.19 -22.97
C LYS A 168 -28.47 -2.20 -22.31
N ASP A 169 -29.77 -2.03 -22.55
CA ASP A 169 -30.85 -2.92 -22.09
C ASP A 169 -31.19 -2.86 -20.59
N ASN A 170 -31.05 -1.68 -19.95
CA ASN A 170 -31.31 -1.46 -18.51
C ASN A 170 -30.44 -2.32 -17.57
N ASP A 171 -29.38 -2.92 -18.08
CA ASP A 171 -28.37 -3.64 -17.30
C ASP A 171 -27.34 -2.66 -16.72
N ILE A 172 -26.59 -3.09 -15.70
CA ILE A 172 -25.53 -2.28 -15.08
C ILE A 172 -24.15 -2.88 -15.32
N GLU A 173 -23.20 -1.99 -15.59
CA GLU A 173 -21.80 -2.33 -15.73
C GLU A 173 -21.06 -1.96 -14.43
N LEU A 174 -20.43 -2.95 -13.79
CA LEU A 174 -19.69 -2.78 -12.54
C LEU A 174 -18.17 -2.64 -12.81
N VAL A 175 -17.54 -1.69 -12.14
CA VAL A 175 -16.11 -1.38 -12.22
C VAL A 175 -15.54 -1.23 -10.82
N TYR A 176 -14.49 -1.99 -10.51
CA TYR A 176 -13.86 -1.96 -9.20
C TYR A 176 -12.33 -2.01 -9.35
N LEU A 177 -11.63 -1.26 -8.51
CA LEU A 177 -10.15 -1.30 -8.46
C LEU A 177 -9.63 -2.56 -7.76
N LYS A 178 -10.45 -3.10 -6.85
CA LYS A 178 -10.18 -4.30 -6.07
C LYS A 178 -11.44 -5.13 -6.04
N THR A 179 -11.32 -6.44 -6.28
CA THR A 179 -12.44 -7.38 -6.23
C THR A 179 -13.17 -7.28 -4.89
N PRO A 180 -14.47 -6.96 -4.88
CA PRO A 180 -15.30 -6.97 -3.68
C PRO A 180 -15.39 -8.37 -3.08
N THR A 181 -15.61 -8.46 -1.77
CA THR A 181 -15.72 -9.74 -1.07
C THR A 181 -16.97 -10.50 -1.50
N ASP A 182 -18.05 -9.79 -1.84
CA ASP A 182 -19.34 -10.38 -2.22
C ASP A 182 -19.99 -9.57 -3.34
N ILE A 183 -19.57 -9.87 -4.58
CA ILE A 183 -20.03 -9.17 -5.79
C ILE A 183 -21.51 -9.40 -6.05
N GLU A 184 -22.03 -10.59 -5.77
CA GLU A 184 -23.44 -10.92 -6.05
C GLU A 184 -24.38 -10.12 -5.14
N CYS A 185 -24.11 -10.09 -3.83
CA CYS A 185 -24.89 -9.28 -2.90
C CYS A 185 -24.73 -7.79 -3.20
N ALA A 186 -23.52 -7.35 -3.55
CA ALA A 186 -23.27 -5.97 -3.95
C ALA A 186 -24.10 -5.56 -5.18
N ALA A 187 -24.20 -6.41 -6.19
CA ALA A 187 -25.01 -6.17 -7.38
C ALA A 187 -26.51 -6.09 -7.04
N LYS A 188 -27.02 -6.99 -6.20
CA LYS A 188 -28.42 -6.95 -5.71
C LYS A 188 -28.73 -5.64 -4.97
N LEU A 189 -27.81 -5.18 -4.12
CA LEU A 189 -27.95 -3.92 -3.39
C LEU A 189 -27.98 -2.72 -4.34
N ILE A 190 -27.08 -2.69 -5.33
CA ILE A 190 -27.07 -1.63 -6.36
C ILE A 190 -28.39 -1.63 -7.14
N ASN A 191 -28.85 -2.78 -7.63
CA ASN A 191 -30.11 -2.89 -8.37
C ASN A 191 -31.29 -2.39 -7.54
N SER A 192 -31.38 -2.78 -6.26
CA SER A 192 -32.44 -2.31 -5.37
C SER A 192 -32.43 -0.80 -5.14
N ALA A 193 -31.26 -0.16 -5.28
CA ALA A 193 -31.14 1.29 -5.18
C ALA A 193 -31.50 2.00 -6.48
N LEU A 194 -31.46 1.28 -7.60
CA LEU A 194 -31.84 1.81 -8.90
C LEU A 194 -33.35 1.83 -9.09
N ASP A 195 -34.08 0.93 -8.44
CA ASP A 195 -35.55 0.84 -8.48
C ASP A 195 -36.25 2.09 -7.95
N MET A 196 -35.60 2.90 -7.10
CA MET A 196 -36.13 4.18 -6.64
C MET A 196 -35.80 5.27 -7.66
N PRO A 197 -36.74 5.80 -8.47
CA PRO A 197 -36.40 6.81 -9.47
C PRO A 197 -35.92 8.11 -8.83
N ASN A 198 -34.94 8.77 -9.45
CA ASN A 198 -34.47 10.12 -9.10
C ASN A 198 -33.84 10.30 -7.70
N VAL A 199 -33.57 9.22 -6.96
CA VAL A 199 -32.87 9.29 -5.67
C VAL A 199 -31.35 9.37 -5.91
N ARG A 200 -30.73 10.46 -5.47
CA ARG A 200 -29.29 10.72 -5.68
C ARG A 200 -28.41 9.93 -4.73
N VAL A 201 -28.73 9.96 -3.44
CA VAL A 201 -28.03 9.25 -2.37
C VAL A 201 -29.04 8.33 -1.73
N GLN A 202 -28.67 7.06 -1.60
CA GLN A 202 -29.51 6.07 -0.92
C GLN A 202 -28.65 5.23 0.00
N GLU A 203 -28.95 5.28 1.28
CA GLU A 203 -28.41 4.44 2.32
C GLU A 203 -29.39 3.32 2.69
N SER A 204 -28.86 2.16 3.06
CA SER A 204 -29.65 1.03 3.52
C SER A 204 -28.82 0.19 4.50
N ALA A 205 -29.44 -0.21 5.61
CA ALA A 205 -28.92 -1.29 6.43
C ALA A 205 -29.19 -2.63 5.70
N VAL A 206 -28.17 -3.47 5.54
CA VAL A 206 -28.28 -4.72 4.78
C VAL A 206 -28.84 -5.84 5.65
N ASN A 207 -28.54 -5.81 6.96
CA ASN A 207 -28.99 -6.82 7.94
C ASN A 207 -30.51 -6.97 8.05
N SER A 208 -31.30 -6.00 7.57
CA SER A 208 -32.76 -6.08 7.56
C SER A 208 -33.31 -6.91 6.39
N ARG A 209 -32.48 -7.34 5.45
CA ARG A 209 -32.87 -8.12 4.26
C ARG A 209 -32.57 -9.60 4.45
N MET A 210 -33.62 -10.45 4.49
CA MET A 210 -33.47 -11.90 4.69
C MET A 210 -32.56 -12.56 3.65
N GLU A 211 -32.58 -12.08 2.41
CA GLU A 211 -31.82 -12.64 1.28
C GLU A 211 -30.30 -12.38 1.37
N LEU A 212 -29.85 -11.51 2.28
CA LEU A 212 -28.45 -11.07 2.39
C LEU A 212 -27.87 -11.36 3.78
N ARG A 213 -28.50 -12.25 4.56
CA ARG A 213 -28.10 -12.56 5.95
C ARG A 213 -26.66 -13.06 6.09
N ASP A 214 -26.19 -13.83 5.11
CA ASP A 214 -24.85 -14.42 5.12
C ASP A 214 -23.78 -13.49 4.52
N SER A 215 -24.18 -12.32 4.01
CA SER A 215 -23.23 -11.38 3.42
C SER A 215 -22.36 -10.71 4.50
N PRO A 216 -21.05 -10.52 4.25
CA PRO A 216 -20.20 -9.72 5.12
C PRO A 216 -20.58 -8.23 5.11
N ILE A 217 -21.35 -7.79 4.10
CA ILE A 217 -21.81 -6.41 3.96
C ILE A 217 -22.91 -6.13 5.00
N LYS A 218 -22.70 -5.09 5.81
CA LYS A 218 -23.58 -4.69 6.91
C LYS A 218 -24.37 -3.42 6.61
N GLN A 219 -23.70 -2.45 6.00
CA GLN A 219 -24.32 -1.20 5.56
C GLN A 219 -23.92 -0.88 4.13
N PHE A 220 -24.82 -0.20 3.44
CA PHE A 220 -24.66 0.17 2.04
C PHE A 220 -25.07 1.62 1.87
N ILE A 221 -24.26 2.38 1.14
CA ILE A 221 -24.64 3.70 0.64
C ILE A 221 -24.23 3.79 -0.82
N THR A 222 -25.10 4.36 -1.63
CA THR A 222 -24.79 4.64 -3.02
C THR A 222 -25.06 6.08 -3.36
N VAL A 223 -24.25 6.61 -4.27
CA VAL A 223 -24.44 7.92 -4.88
C VAL A 223 -24.44 7.78 -6.39
N ARG A 224 -25.39 8.43 -7.07
CA ARG A 224 -25.44 8.49 -8.54
C ARG A 224 -25.79 9.88 -9.03
N ASN A 225 -25.61 10.11 -10.32
CA ASN A 225 -26.03 11.36 -10.92
C ASN A 225 -27.56 11.54 -10.92
N TYR A 226 -27.99 12.80 -10.96
CA TYR A 226 -29.42 13.12 -11.12
C TYR A 226 -29.93 12.68 -12.50
N GLY A 227 -31.19 12.25 -12.54
CA GLY A 227 -31.85 11.74 -13.75
C GLY A 227 -31.41 10.32 -14.11
N ASN A 228 -31.27 10.04 -15.41
CA ASN A 228 -30.87 8.72 -15.91
C ASN A 228 -29.46 8.37 -15.47
N LEU A 229 -29.25 7.12 -15.05
CA LEU A 229 -27.94 6.64 -14.57
C LEU A 229 -26.88 6.80 -15.66
N LYS A 230 -25.81 7.54 -15.36
CA LYS A 230 -24.60 7.63 -16.19
C LYS A 230 -23.37 7.18 -15.43
N LEU A 231 -23.31 7.52 -14.14
CA LEU A 231 -22.23 7.17 -13.23
C LEU A 231 -22.80 7.05 -11.81
N GLY A 232 -22.47 5.95 -11.14
CA GLY A 232 -22.71 5.77 -9.73
C GLY A 232 -21.49 5.20 -9.01
N LEU A 233 -21.45 5.43 -7.71
CA LEU A 233 -20.49 4.86 -6.79
C LEU A 233 -21.26 4.26 -5.62
N ALA A 234 -21.14 2.95 -5.47
CA ALA A 234 -21.61 2.20 -4.32
C ALA A 234 -20.46 1.99 -3.34
N VAL A 235 -20.76 2.21 -2.06
CA VAL A 235 -19.86 2.03 -0.93
C VAL A 235 -20.48 0.97 -0.02
N PHE A 236 -19.75 -0.12 0.16
CA PHE A 236 -20.17 -1.26 0.98
C PHE A 236 -19.34 -1.27 2.25
N ILE A 237 -20.02 -1.31 3.39
CA ILE A 237 -19.41 -1.23 4.70
C ILE A 237 -19.63 -2.56 5.41
N LEU A 238 -18.55 -3.18 5.87
CA LEU A 238 -18.55 -4.50 6.51
C LEU A 238 -18.77 -4.42 8.04
N LYS A 239 -19.14 -3.23 8.53
CA LYS A 239 -19.35 -2.92 9.95
C LYS A 239 -20.70 -2.22 10.15
N ASP A 240 -21.34 -2.51 11.27
CA ASP A 240 -22.62 -1.90 11.63
C ASP A 240 -22.46 -0.49 12.23
N ASN A 241 -23.55 0.29 12.17
CA ASN A 241 -23.72 1.58 12.85
C ASN A 241 -22.64 2.63 12.53
N ILE A 242 -22.20 2.71 11.28
CA ILE A 242 -21.24 3.70 10.81
C ILE A 242 -21.90 4.99 10.37
N PHE A 243 -23.10 4.93 9.77
CA PHE A 243 -23.78 6.14 9.31
C PHE A 243 -24.22 7.05 10.47
N THR A 244 -23.71 8.28 10.48
CA THR A 244 -24.15 9.36 11.36
C THR A 244 -24.63 10.54 10.51
N ASN A 245 -25.40 11.45 11.10
CA ASN A 245 -25.88 12.62 10.37
C ASN A 245 -24.73 13.51 9.90
N GLU A 246 -23.63 13.62 10.65
CA GLU A 246 -22.46 14.40 10.23
C GLU A 246 -21.77 13.77 9.01
N ASN A 247 -21.41 12.49 9.08
CA ASN A 247 -20.64 11.85 8.01
C ASN A 247 -21.48 11.67 6.72
N LEU A 248 -22.80 11.47 6.83
CA LEU A 248 -23.69 11.42 5.67
C LEU A 248 -23.79 12.78 4.97
N LYS A 249 -23.85 13.88 5.74
CA LYS A 249 -23.83 15.24 5.17
C LYS A 249 -22.51 15.54 4.48
N GLU A 250 -21.40 15.18 5.11
CA GLU A 250 -20.05 15.35 4.54
C GLU A 250 -19.87 14.50 3.27
N PHE A 251 -20.27 13.22 3.29
CA PHE A 251 -20.27 12.34 2.11
C PHE A 251 -21.11 12.91 0.97
N THR A 252 -22.32 13.39 1.29
CA THR A 252 -23.25 14.00 0.34
C THR A 252 -22.68 15.28 -0.27
N PHE A 253 -21.98 16.09 0.51
CA PHE A 253 -21.31 17.30 0.04
C PHE A 253 -20.10 16.95 -0.83
N TYR A 254 -19.28 15.97 -0.43
CA TYR A 254 -18.09 15.53 -1.15
C TYR A 254 -18.42 14.94 -2.53
N THR A 255 -19.37 14.02 -2.56
CA THR A 255 -19.77 13.31 -3.79
C THR A 255 -20.57 14.18 -4.76
N SER A 256 -21.02 15.38 -4.34
CA SER A 256 -21.74 16.31 -5.22
C SER A 256 -20.93 16.73 -6.45
N LYS A 257 -19.62 16.96 -6.29
CA LYS A 257 -18.72 17.35 -7.39
C LYS A 257 -18.45 16.20 -8.37
N MET A 258 -18.39 14.97 -7.86
CA MET A 258 -18.20 13.77 -8.68
C MET A 258 -19.33 13.54 -9.68
N ILE A 259 -20.55 13.96 -9.34
CA ILE A 259 -21.74 13.72 -10.15
C ILE A 259 -21.69 14.46 -11.50
N LEU A 260 -21.00 15.62 -11.56
CA LEU A 260 -20.79 16.35 -12.81
C LEU A 260 -19.93 15.56 -13.80
N LEU A 261 -19.12 14.62 -13.34
CA LEU A 261 -18.26 13.79 -14.19
C LEU A 261 -19.05 12.81 -15.05
N GLY A 262 -20.23 12.40 -14.57
CA GLY A 262 -21.19 11.63 -15.35
C GLY A 262 -21.66 12.33 -16.63
N THR A 263 -21.35 13.62 -16.82
CA THR A 263 -21.67 14.37 -18.05
C THR A 263 -20.55 14.33 -19.10
N ASN A 264 -19.32 13.95 -18.73
CA ASN A 264 -18.18 13.93 -19.65
C ASN A 264 -18.02 12.55 -20.32
N ASN A 265 -18.44 12.45 -21.58
CA ASN A 265 -18.40 11.21 -22.36
C ASN A 265 -16.99 10.63 -22.59
N ARG A 266 -15.93 11.46 -22.57
CA ARG A 266 -14.55 10.97 -22.71
C ARG A 266 -14.07 10.32 -21.41
N PHE A 267 -14.40 10.95 -20.28
CA PHE A 267 -14.14 10.45 -18.94
C PHE A 267 -14.84 9.13 -18.67
N LEU A 268 -16.16 9.05 -18.94
CA LEU A 268 -16.96 7.84 -18.79
C LEU A 268 -16.37 6.66 -19.58
N ARG A 269 -15.89 6.91 -20.81
CA ARG A 269 -15.27 5.88 -21.64
C ARG A 269 -14.01 5.30 -21.01
N GLN A 270 -13.18 6.09 -20.35
CA GLN A 270 -11.97 5.57 -19.70
C GLN A 270 -12.29 4.78 -18.43
N PHE A 271 -13.28 5.21 -17.66
CA PHE A 271 -13.78 4.42 -16.53
C PHE A 271 -14.27 3.04 -16.95
N LYS A 272 -15.07 2.95 -18.03
CA LYS A 272 -15.55 1.68 -18.57
C LYS A 272 -14.41 0.76 -19.05
N ARG A 273 -13.30 1.34 -19.52
CA ARG A 273 -12.12 0.57 -19.98
C ARG A 273 -11.30 -0.05 -18.86
N LYS A 274 -11.51 0.34 -17.59
CA LYS A 274 -10.87 -0.29 -16.42
C LYS A 274 -11.35 -1.72 -16.16
N LYS A 275 -12.21 -2.27 -17.02
CA LYS A 275 -12.64 -3.67 -17.01
C LYS A 275 -11.42 -4.61 -16.90
N ASN A 276 -11.38 -5.38 -15.83
CA ASN A 276 -10.47 -6.52 -15.63
C ASN A 276 -8.97 -6.18 -15.53
N ALA A 277 -8.57 -5.23 -14.67
CA ALA A 277 -7.20 -5.19 -14.14
C ALA A 277 -6.98 -6.14 -12.93
N GLY A 278 -7.87 -7.14 -12.78
CA GLY A 278 -7.89 -8.12 -11.69
C GLY A 278 -7.87 -9.56 -12.20
N ASN A 279 -7.11 -9.83 -13.27
CA ASN A 279 -6.61 -11.16 -13.60
C ASN A 279 -5.09 -11.14 -13.52
#